data_AF-A0A658QYM1-F1
#
_entry.id   AF-A0A658QYM1-F1
#
_cell.length_a   1.000
_cell.length_b   1.000
_cell.length_c   1.000
_cell.angle_alpha   90.00
_cell.angle_beta   90.00
_cell.angle_gamma   90.00
#
_symmetry.space_group_name_H-M   'P 1'
#
loop_
_entity.id
_entity.type
_entity.pdbx_description
1 polymer ?
#
loop_
_entity_poly.entity_id
_entity_poly.type
_entity_poly.pdbx_seq_one_letter_code
_entity_poly.pdbx_strand_id
1 'polypeptide(L)'
;MTTKPTERIVVFVTPAQKLAISRTADELGISVSELMRRAVLNFNATSEQIKVAGIVDRLRAPKTPDPLDVALRSVAAKAAAREARDAANAGKRAVRTPTVSTVVEPVHPVDAEDAERAGEDTSLTGDERTGR
;
A
#
# COMPACT_ATOMS: atom_id res chain seq x y z
N MET A 1 59.06 16.68 20.86
CA MET A 1 57.97 15.79 20.42
C MET A 1 57.38 16.37 19.15
N THR A 2 57.57 15.72 18.01
CA THR A 2 57.09 16.22 16.72
C THR A 2 55.66 15.74 16.52
N THR A 3 54.68 16.62 16.71
CA THR A 3 53.29 16.32 16.36
C THR A 3 53.19 16.28 14.84
N LYS A 4 52.68 15.18 14.27
CA LYS A 4 52.42 15.12 12.83
C LYS A 4 51.43 16.23 12.45
N PRO A 5 51.71 17.06 11.43
CA PRO A 5 50.73 18.02 10.95
C PRO A 5 49.47 17.26 10.52
N THR A 6 48.31 17.72 10.99
CA THR A 6 47.00 17.10 10.71
C THR A 6 46.21 18.03 9.78
N GLU A 7 45.86 17.54 8.60
CA GLU A 7 45.00 18.24 7.66
C GLU A 7 43.52 18.12 8.07
N ARG A 8 42.72 19.13 7.75
CA ARG A 8 41.28 19.21 8.10
C ARG A 8 40.45 19.25 6.83
N ILE A 9 39.48 18.36 6.71
CA ILE A 9 38.53 18.32 5.61
C ILE A 9 37.14 18.77 6.09
N VAL A 10 36.38 19.41 5.22
CA VAL A 10 34.97 19.74 5.48
C VAL A 10 34.10 18.59 4.98
N VAL A 11 33.21 18.10 5.84
CA VAL A 11 32.27 17.03 5.49
C VAL A 11 30.85 17.57 5.62
N PHE A 12 30.08 17.45 4.55
CA PHE A 12 28.67 17.81 4.56
C PHE A 12 27.84 16.64 5.09
N VAL A 13 27.06 16.92 6.13
CA VAL A 13 26.15 15.96 6.76
C VAL A 13 24.80 16.62 6.96
N THR A 14 23.75 15.81 7.02
CA THR A 14 22.41 16.32 7.38
C THR A 14 22.38 16.72 8.86
N PRO A 15 21.44 17.60 9.28
CA PRO A 15 21.26 17.92 10.70
C PRO A 15 21.03 16.68 11.57
N ALA A 16 20.27 15.71 11.06
CA ALA A 16 20.02 14.44 11.74
C ALA A 16 21.32 13.62 11.91
N GLN A 17 22.16 13.55 10.89
CA GLN A 17 23.46 12.88 10.96
C GLN A 17 24.40 13.58 11.95
N LYS A 18 24.46 14.92 11.93
CA LYS A 18 25.27 15.68 12.90
C LYS A 18 24.86 15.36 14.34
N LEU A 19 23.56 15.31 14.61
CA LEU A 19 23.01 14.96 15.91
C LEU A 19 23.37 13.53 16.32
N ALA A 20 23.21 12.56 15.41
CA ALA A 20 23.57 11.17 15.65
C ALA A 20 25.07 11.02 15.98
N ILE A 21 25.95 11.67 15.20
CA ILE A 21 27.41 11.65 15.44
C ILE A 21 27.76 12.21 16.81
N SER A 22 27.16 13.35 17.19
CA SER A 22 27.37 13.95 18.52
C SER A 22 26.95 13.01 19.64
N ARG A 23 25.74 12.43 19.56
CA ARG A 23 25.26 11.48 20.57
C ARG A 23 26.17 10.26 20.71
N THR A 24 26.61 9.67 19.61
CA THR A 24 27.52 8.51 19.64
C THR A 24 28.86 8.87 20.27
N ALA A 25 29.38 10.08 20.02
CA ALA A 25 30.61 10.54 20.64
C ALA A 25 30.44 10.74 22.16
N ASP A 26 29.31 11.32 22.58
CA ASP A 26 28.97 11.53 23.99
C ASP A 26 28.79 10.20 24.74
N GLU A 27 28.08 9.24 24.15
CA GLU A 27 27.89 7.88 24.70
C GLU A 27 29.22 7.15 24.91
N LEU A 28 30.19 7.36 24.02
CA LEU A 28 31.53 6.77 24.10
C LEU A 28 32.51 7.60 24.94
N GLY A 29 32.12 8.80 25.39
CA GLY A 29 32.98 9.71 26.15
C GLY A 29 34.22 10.20 25.38
N ILE A 30 34.16 10.24 24.04
CA ILE A 30 35.27 10.68 23.18
C ILE A 30 34.89 11.90 22.35
N SER A 31 35.88 12.64 21.86
CA SER A 31 35.58 13.74 20.94
C SER A 31 35.04 13.24 19.61
N VAL A 32 34.20 14.05 18.96
CA VAL A 32 33.71 13.79 17.60
C VAL A 32 34.88 13.60 16.62
N SER A 33 35.96 14.37 16.76
CA SER A 33 37.15 14.23 15.90
C SER A 33 37.81 12.86 16.04
N GLU A 34 37.83 12.32 17.25
CA GLU A 34 38.39 11.00 17.53
C GLU A 34 37.47 9.88 17.05
N LEU A 35 36.15 10.03 17.24
CA LEU A 35 35.15 9.11 16.66
C LEU A 35 35.32 9.04 15.13
N MET A 36 35.43 10.19 14.47
CA MET A 36 35.61 10.27 13.01
C MET A 36 36.94 9.66 12.58
N ARG A 37 38.03 9.90 13.32
CA ARG A 37 39.34 9.28 13.03
C ARG A 37 39.25 7.76 13.09
N ARG A 38 38.64 7.19 14.13
CA ARG A 38 38.45 5.74 14.29
C ARG A 38 37.55 5.17 13.19
N ALA A 39 36.46 5.85 12.88
CA ALA A 39 35.55 5.45 11.83
C ALA A 39 36.27 5.38 10.48
N VAL A 40 37.09 6.38 10.13
CA VAL A 40 37.86 6.39 8.88
C VAL A 40 38.91 5.28 8.84
N LEU A 41 39.64 5.04 9.93
CA LEU A 41 40.63 3.97 10.00
C LEU A 41 40.00 2.57 9.90
N ASN A 42 38.82 2.39 10.48
CA ASN A 42 38.08 1.13 10.47
C ASN A 42 37.18 0.98 9.24
N PHE A 43 37.04 2.02 8.42
CA PHE A 43 36.21 1.98 7.23
C PHE A 43 36.91 1.15 6.15
N ASN A 44 36.33 -0.02 5.86
CA ASN A 44 36.75 -0.83 4.73
C ASN A 44 35.65 -0.80 3.66
N ALA A 45 35.91 -0.05 2.59
CA ALA A 45 34.97 0.17 1.49
C ALA A 45 34.45 -1.14 0.89
N THR A 46 35.30 -2.16 0.74
CA THR A 46 34.89 -3.43 0.13
C THR A 46 33.97 -4.23 1.05
N SER A 47 34.23 -4.22 2.36
CA SER A 47 33.40 -4.95 3.34
C SER A 47 32.00 -4.34 3.47
N GLU A 48 31.90 -3.01 3.48
CA GLU A 48 30.59 -2.33 3.52
C GLU A 48 29.82 -2.50 2.22
N GLN A 49 30.51 -2.48 1.06
CA GLN A 49 29.88 -2.79 -0.23
C GLN A 49 29.32 -4.20 -0.28
N ILE A 50 30.04 -5.20 0.23
CA ILE A 50 29.56 -6.60 0.28
C ILE A 50 28.31 -6.71 1.17
N LYS A 51 28.25 -6.02 2.32
CA LYS A 51 27.06 -6.00 3.18
C LYS A 51 25.86 -5.37 2.47
N VAL A 52 26.07 -4.22 1.81
CA VAL A 52 25.01 -3.54 1.07
C VAL A 52 24.53 -4.41 -0.09
N ALA A 53 25.44 -5.01 -0.85
CA ALA A 53 25.11 -5.96 -1.91
C ALA A 53 24.26 -7.12 -1.36
N GLY A 54 24.64 -7.72 -0.23
CA GLY A 54 23.86 -8.78 0.41
C GLY A 54 22.48 -8.34 0.93
N ILE A 55 22.29 -7.07 1.29
CA ILE A 55 20.94 -6.54 1.61
C ILE A 55 20.13 -6.35 0.33
N VAL A 56 20.73 -5.74 -0.69
CA VAL A 56 20.09 -5.52 -1.99
C VAL A 56 19.68 -6.84 -2.62
N ASP A 57 20.54 -7.86 -2.56
CA ASP A 57 20.27 -9.20 -3.06
C ASP A 57 19.11 -9.85 -2.32
N ARG A 58 19.04 -9.72 -0.99
CA ARG A 58 17.90 -10.22 -0.18
C ARG A 58 16.60 -9.47 -0.47
N LEU A 59 16.66 -8.18 -0.74
CA LEU A 59 15.49 -7.39 -1.12
C LEU A 59 15.04 -7.67 -2.56
N ARG A 60 15.97 -8.01 -3.45
CA ARG A 60 15.70 -8.41 -4.84
C ARG A 60 15.30 -9.87 -4.98
N ALA A 61 15.57 -10.70 -3.97
CA ALA A 61 15.20 -12.11 -4.00
C ALA A 61 13.68 -12.24 -4.26
N PRO A 62 13.26 -13.10 -5.21
CA PRO A 62 11.85 -13.29 -5.50
C PRO A 62 11.12 -13.69 -4.22
N LYS A 63 10.14 -12.89 -3.82
CA LYS A 63 9.32 -13.21 -2.65
C LYS A 63 8.57 -14.50 -2.94
N THR A 64 8.94 -15.59 -2.26
CA THR A 64 8.22 -16.86 -2.37
C THR A 64 6.74 -16.60 -2.10
N PRO A 65 5.83 -17.10 -2.96
CA PRO A 65 4.41 -16.84 -2.82
C PRO A 65 3.97 -17.39 -1.47
N ASP A 66 3.34 -16.53 -0.67
CA ASP A 66 2.83 -16.87 0.65
C ASP A 66 1.88 -18.07 0.52
N PRO A 67 2.06 -19.18 1.26
CA PRO A 67 1.15 -20.32 1.22
C PRO A 67 -0.32 -19.90 1.45
N LEU A 68 -0.58 -18.84 2.21
CA LEU A 68 -1.91 -18.29 2.38
C LEU A 68 -2.44 -17.66 1.07
N ASP A 69 -1.62 -16.89 0.37
CA ASP A 69 -2.00 -16.26 -0.90
C ASP A 69 -2.28 -17.32 -1.98
N VAL A 70 -1.47 -18.40 -2.02
CA VAL A 70 -1.73 -19.55 -2.90
C VAL A 70 -3.06 -20.23 -2.54
N ALA A 71 -3.32 -20.44 -1.26
CA ALA A 71 -4.57 -21.03 -0.80
C ALA A 71 -5.78 -20.15 -1.17
N LEU A 72 -5.70 -18.84 -0.92
CA LEU A 72 -6.76 -17.89 -1.26
C LEU A 72 -7.04 -17.83 -2.76
N ARG A 73 -6.01 -17.82 -3.60
CA ARG A 73 -6.18 -17.88 -5.07
C ARG A 73 -6.92 -19.17 -5.50
N SER A 74 -6.60 -20.29 -4.88
CA SER A 74 -7.28 -21.56 -5.18
C SER A 74 -8.76 -21.55 -4.78
N VAL A 75 -9.09 -20.89 -3.66
CA VAL A 75 -10.47 -20.73 -3.18
C VAL A 75 -11.24 -19.78 -4.08
N ALA A 76 -10.64 -18.64 -4.43
CA ALA A 76 -11.23 -17.67 -5.35
C ALA A 76 -11.54 -18.30 -6.73
N ALA A 77 -10.60 -19.08 -7.28
CA ALA A 77 -10.80 -19.79 -8.54
C ALA A 77 -11.95 -20.80 -8.47
N LYS A 78 -12.08 -21.54 -7.35
CA LYS A 78 -13.19 -22.47 -7.14
C LYS A 78 -14.54 -21.75 -6.98
N ALA A 79 -14.56 -20.61 -6.30
CA ALA A 79 -15.77 -19.80 -6.13
C ALA A 79 -16.26 -19.26 -7.48
N ALA A 80 -15.37 -18.68 -8.30
CA ALA A 80 -15.69 -18.18 -9.63
C ALA A 80 -16.21 -19.29 -10.56
N ALA A 81 -15.62 -20.50 -10.50
CA ALA A 81 -16.09 -21.63 -11.29
C ALA A 81 -17.49 -22.11 -10.88
N ARG A 82 -17.84 -21.98 -9.59
CA ARG A 82 -19.18 -22.30 -9.09
C ARG A 82 -20.21 -21.27 -9.56
N GLU A 83 -19.89 -19.99 -9.44
CA GLU A 83 -20.73 -18.90 -9.91
C GLU A 83 -21.02 -19.01 -11.42
N ALA A 84 -20.01 -19.31 -12.24
CA ALA A 84 -20.18 -19.52 -13.68
C ALA A 84 -21.12 -20.71 -13.99
N ARG A 85 -21.09 -21.79 -13.19
CA ARG A 85 -22.00 -22.92 -13.34
C ARG A 85 -23.43 -22.57 -12.94
N ASP A 86 -23.59 -21.82 -11.86
CA ASP A 86 -24.90 -21.38 -11.39
C ASP A 86 -25.55 -20.42 -12.41
N ALA A 87 -24.78 -19.50 -12.98
CA ALA A 87 -25.21 -18.64 -14.08
C ALA A 87 -25.59 -19.44 -15.33
N ALA A 88 -24.78 -20.44 -15.72
CA ALA A 88 -25.10 -21.30 -16.87
C ALA A 88 -26.38 -22.13 -16.65
N ASN A 89 -26.62 -22.60 -15.42
CA ASN A 89 -27.82 -23.34 -15.07
C ASN A 89 -29.07 -22.44 -14.98
N ALA A 90 -28.92 -21.19 -14.55
CA ALA A 90 -29.98 -20.18 -14.61
C ALA A 90 -30.39 -19.88 -16.06
N GLY A 91 -29.41 -19.72 -16.96
CA GLY A 91 -29.68 -19.55 -18.40
C GLY A 91 -30.43 -20.74 -19.01
N LYS A 92 -30.06 -21.98 -18.64
CA LYS A 92 -30.79 -23.18 -19.09
C LYS A 92 -32.21 -23.29 -18.53
N ARG A 93 -32.49 -22.76 -17.33
CA ARG A 93 -33.86 -22.69 -16.78
C ARG A 93 -34.69 -21.59 -17.45
N ALA A 94 -34.09 -20.44 -17.78
CA ALA A 94 -34.76 -19.37 -18.50
C ALA A 94 -35.16 -19.80 -19.94
N VAL A 95 -34.38 -20.65 -20.59
CA VAL A 95 -34.72 -21.22 -21.91
C VAL A 95 -35.83 -22.31 -21.81
N ARG A 96 -36.12 -22.84 -20.61
CA ARG A 96 -37.12 -23.90 -20.38
C ARG A 96 -38.49 -23.40 -19.91
N THR A 97 -38.72 -22.09 -19.75
CA THR A 97 -40.07 -21.57 -19.50
C THR A 97 -40.82 -21.46 -20.83
N PRO A 98 -41.87 -22.27 -21.08
CA PRO A 98 -42.72 -22.05 -22.23
C PRO A 98 -43.53 -20.77 -22.01
N THR A 99 -43.57 -19.96 -23.06
CA THR A 99 -44.50 -18.86 -23.28
C THR A 99 -45.93 -19.28 -22.93
N VAL A 100 -46.43 -18.88 -21.75
CA VAL A 100 -47.87 -18.77 -21.53
C VAL A 100 -48.26 -17.39 -22.03
N SER A 101 -48.78 -17.37 -23.25
CA SER A 101 -49.48 -16.22 -23.83
C SER A 101 -50.64 -15.83 -22.92
N THR A 102 -50.48 -14.74 -22.17
CA THR A 102 -51.62 -13.99 -21.66
C THR A 102 -52.12 -13.07 -22.78
N VAL A 103 -53.32 -13.41 -23.23
CA VAL A 103 -54.14 -12.68 -24.19
C VAL A 103 -54.26 -11.21 -23.78
N VAL A 104 -53.94 -10.34 -24.73
CA VAL A 104 -54.20 -8.91 -24.70
C VAL A 104 -55.66 -8.69 -25.05
N GLU A 105 -56.41 -7.98 -24.21
CA GLU A 105 -57.49 -7.10 -24.71
C GLU A 105 -57.49 -5.78 -23.93
N PRO A 106 -57.62 -4.63 -24.61
CA PRO A 106 -57.33 -3.31 -24.06
C PRO A 106 -58.61 -2.57 -23.64
N VAL A 107 -58.57 -1.85 -22.51
CA VAL A 107 -59.57 -0.83 -22.20
C VAL A 107 -58.85 0.40 -21.63
N HIS A 108 -58.94 1.52 -22.35
CA HIS A 108 -58.63 2.89 -21.94
C HIS A 108 -59.91 3.73 -22.10
N PRO A 109 -59.99 4.99 -21.63
CA PRO A 109 -59.47 5.61 -20.40
C PRO A 109 -60.56 6.45 -19.68
N VAL A 110 -60.34 6.91 -18.44
CA VAL A 110 -60.98 8.13 -17.89
C VAL A 110 -60.16 8.72 -16.74
N ASP A 111 -59.49 9.82 -17.07
CA ASP A 111 -59.31 11.11 -16.40
C ASP A 111 -59.11 11.30 -14.89
N ALA A 112 -58.27 12.33 -14.63
CA ALA A 112 -58.11 13.19 -13.46
C ALA A 112 -57.27 12.63 -12.30
N GLU A 113 -55.99 13.01 -12.23
CA GLU A 113 -55.47 14.21 -11.54
C GLU A 113 -55.34 13.95 -10.03
N ASP A 114 -54.11 13.80 -9.54
CA ASP A 114 -53.58 14.63 -8.45
C ASP A 114 -52.19 14.14 -8.02
N ALA A 115 -51.28 15.10 -7.88
CA ALA A 115 -50.22 15.20 -6.88
C ALA A 115 -49.24 14.01 -6.72
N GLU A 116 -47.93 14.14 -6.69
CA GLU A 116 -47.03 15.27 -6.51
C GLU A 116 -45.63 14.70 -6.77
N ARG A 117 -44.78 15.53 -7.37
CA ARG A 117 -43.44 15.19 -7.80
C ARG A 117 -42.48 15.69 -6.71
N ALA A 118 -42.01 14.80 -5.85
CA ALA A 118 -40.82 15.04 -5.03
C ALA A 118 -39.75 14.04 -5.49
N GLY A 119 -38.71 14.43 -6.23
CA GLY A 119 -37.88 15.60 -5.99
C GLY A 119 -36.65 15.12 -5.24
N GLU A 120 -35.58 14.87 -5.99
CA GLU A 120 -34.21 14.75 -5.47
C GLU A 120 -33.92 15.84 -4.45
N ASP A 121 -33.28 15.47 -3.34
CA ASP A 121 -32.37 16.40 -2.69
C ASP A 121 -31.07 15.67 -2.35
N THR A 122 -30.13 15.83 -3.28
CA THR A 122 -28.72 15.64 -3.06
C THR A 122 -28.17 16.78 -2.22
N SER A 123 -27.26 16.44 -1.31
CA SER A 123 -26.27 17.33 -0.67
C SER A 123 -26.67 17.91 0.68
N LEU A 124 -25.89 17.59 1.71
CA LEU A 124 -25.32 18.62 2.59
C LEU A 124 -24.03 18.09 3.23
N THR A 125 -22.94 18.65 2.72
CA THR A 125 -21.58 18.68 3.25
C THR A 125 -21.48 19.53 4.53
N GLY A 126 -20.46 19.25 5.35
CA GLY A 126 -19.93 20.11 6.42
C GLY A 126 -19.72 19.28 7.69
N ASP A 127 -18.54 18.73 7.98
CA ASP A 127 -17.24 19.37 8.27
C ASP A 127 -17.36 20.66 9.09
N GLU A 128 -17.46 20.51 10.41
CA GLU A 128 -16.96 21.52 11.34
C GLU A 128 -16.09 20.87 12.42
N ARG A 129 -14.78 21.01 12.21
CA ARG A 129 -13.77 21.08 13.26
C ARG A 129 -14.14 22.19 14.24
N THR A 130 -14.21 21.89 15.52
CA THR A 130 -14.03 22.93 16.55
C THR A 130 -13.02 22.43 17.57
N GLY A 131 -11.81 22.98 17.46
CA GLY A 131 -10.84 22.95 18.54
C GLY A 131 -11.10 24.10 19.50
N ARG A 132 -10.99 23.82 20.79
CA ARG A 132 -10.46 24.76 21.79
C ARG A 132 -9.94 23.99 22.98
#